data_AF-T2GKT5-F1
#
_entry.id   AF-T2GKT5-F1
#
_cell.length_a   1.000
_cell.length_b   1.000
_cell.length_c   1.000
_cell.angle_alpha   90.00
_cell.angle_beta   90.00
_cell.angle_gamma   90.00
#
_symmetry.space_group_name_H-M   'P 1'
#
loop_
_entity.id
_entity.type
_entity.pdbx_description
1 polymer ?
#
loop_
_entity_poly.entity_id
_entity_poly.type
_entity_poly.pdbx_seq_one_letter_code
_entity_poly.pdbx_strand_id
1 'polypeptide(L)' 'MTDSLIEEVKRQLKANELIKIRFARTMASEKESYITEIVEKTNSKLIDLRGNVAIIFKKRS' A
#
# COMPACT_ATOMS: atom_id res chain seq x y z
N MET A 1 8.01 8.16 5.01
CA MET A 1 8.41 6.83 4.49
C MET A 1 9.76 6.92 3.79
N THR A 2 10.51 5.81 3.71
CA THR A 2 11.77 5.75 2.93
C THR A 2 11.47 5.45 1.45
N ASP A 3 12.20 6.05 0.53
CA ASP A 3 11.99 5.86 -0.92
C ASP A 3 12.16 4.40 -1.36
N SER A 4 13.05 3.66 -0.70
CA SER A 4 13.25 2.23 -0.94
C SER A 4 11.99 1.38 -0.71
N LEU A 5 11.15 1.75 0.26
CA LEU A 5 9.90 1.04 0.52
C LEU A 5 8.88 1.29 -0.58
N ILE A 6 8.79 2.53 -1.08
CA ILE A 6 7.88 2.89 -2.17
C ILE A 6 8.26 2.14 -3.45
N GLU A 7 9.55 2.06 -3.78
CA GLU A 7 10.02 1.31 -4.95
C GLU A 7 9.72 -0.18 -4.83
N GLU A 8 9.86 -0.76 -3.64
CA GLU A 8 9.48 -2.15 -3.39
C GLU A 8 7.97 -2.38 -3.62
N VAL A 9 7.13 -1.48 -3.10
CA VAL A 9 5.67 -1.57 -3.30
C VAL A 9 5.31 -1.44 -4.78
N LYS A 10 5.94 -0.52 -5.52
CA LYS A 10 5.74 -0.40 -6.98
C LYS A 10 6.13 -1.68 -7.70
N ARG A 11 7.25 -2.31 -7.34
CA ARG A 11 7.72 -3.57 -7.92
C ARG A 11 6.71 -4.70 -7.70
N GLN A 12 6.19 -4.84 -6.48
CA GLN A 12 5.20 -5.87 -6.15
C GLN A 12 3.85 -5.63 -6.84
N LEU A 13 3.40 -4.38 -6.93
CA LEU A 13 2.19 -4.01 -7.67
C LEU A 13 2.32 -4.34 -9.16
N LYS A 14 3.49 -4.11 -9.77
CA LYS A 14 3.74 -4.45 -11.18
C LYS A 14 3.75 -5.97 -11.44
N ALA A 15 4.23 -6.74 -10.46
CA ALA A 15 4.31 -8.19 -10.55
C ALA A 15 2.94 -8.87 -10.36
N ASN A 16 2.17 -8.43 -9.36
CA ASN A 16 1.00 -9.17 -8.87
C ASN A 16 -0.35 -8.45 -9.08
N GLU A 17 -0.35 -7.18 -9.53
CA GLU A 17 -1.52 -6.28 -9.64
C GLU A 17 -2.25 -5.97 -8.32
N LEU A 18 -2.28 -6.90 -7.38
CA LEU A 18 -2.88 -6.81 -6.06
C LEU A 18 -1.86 -7.19 -5.00
N ILE A 19 -1.76 -6.36 -3.96
CA ILE A 19 -0.91 -6.62 -2.80
C ILE A 19 -1.70 -6.42 -1.50
N LYS A 20 -1.23 -7.06 -0.44
CA LYS A 20 -1.76 -6.91 0.92
C LYS A 20 -0.67 -6.36 1.82
N ILE A 21 -0.89 -5.18 2.38
CA ILE A 21 0.05 -4.53 3.30
C ILE A 21 -0.46 -4.69 4.72
N ARG A 22 0.31 -5.34 5.59
CA ARG A 22 0.01 -5.50 7.01
C ARG A 22 0.73 -4.42 7.81
N PHE A 23 -0.02 -3.60 8.51
CA PHE A 23 0.47 -2.57 9.42
C PHE A 23 0.77 -3.16 10.80
N ALA A 24 1.85 -2.70 11.41
CA ALA A 24 2.15 -2.98 12.80
C ALA A 24 1.09 -2.34 13.71
N ARG A 25 0.81 -2.96 14.86
CA ARG A 25 -0.20 -2.46 15.82
C ARG A 25 0.13 -1.06 16.37
N THR A 26 1.42 -0.72 16.45
CA THR A 26 1.91 0.59 16.89
C THR A 26 1.59 1.72 15.91
N MET A 27 1.23 1.41 14.67
CA MET A 27 0.94 2.38 13.60
C MET A 27 -0.57 2.53 13.35
N ALA A 28 -1.42 2.09 14.29
CA ALA A 28 -2.86 2.02 14.09
C ALA A 28 -3.51 3.39 13.83
N SER A 29 -3.00 4.45 14.45
CA SER A 29 -3.46 5.84 14.29
C SER A 29 -2.98 6.49 12.98
N GLU A 30 -1.83 6.06 12.46
CA GLU A 30 -1.20 6.66 11.26
C GLU A 30 -1.45 5.85 9.98
N LYS A 31 -2.04 4.65 10.10
CA LYS A 31 -2.21 3.71 8.97
C LYS A 31 -2.89 4.36 7.76
N GLU A 32 -3.89 5.21 7.98
CA GLU A 32 -4.64 5.85 6.88
C GLU A 32 -3.79 6.86 6.12
N SER A 33 -2.91 7.58 6.83
CA SER A 33 -1.94 8.49 6.21
C SER A 33 -0.94 7.72 5.36
N TYR A 34 -0.39 6.61 5.87
CA TYR A 34 0.51 5.75 5.10
C TYR A 34 -0.16 5.12 3.88
N ILE A 35 -1.40 4.66 4.01
CA ILE A 35 -2.16 4.09 2.89
C ILE A 35 -2.35 5.15 1.81
N THR A 36 -2.75 6.37 2.20
CA THR A 36 -2.92 7.50 1.28
C THR A 36 -1.61 7.82 0.56
N GLU A 37 -0.50 7.94 1.29
CA GLU A 37 0.83 8.21 0.72
C GLU A 37 1.25 7.11 -0.28
N ILE A 38 1.02 5.83 0.05
CA ILE A 38 1.31 4.70 -0.84
C ILE A 38 0.46 4.79 -2.11
N VAL A 39 -0.85 5.00 -1.97
CA VAL A 39 -1.79 5.03 -3.09
C VAL A 39 -1.45 6.16 -4.06
N GLU A 40 -1.14 7.36 -3.53
CA GLU A 40 -0.73 8.51 -4.32
C GLU A 40 0.61 8.27 -5.04
N LYS A 41 1.65 7.87 -4.31
CA LYS A 41 2.99 7.67 -4.89
C LYS A 41 3.07 6.51 -5.88
N THR A 42 2.19 5.53 -5.76
CA THR A 42 2.16 4.37 -6.64
C THR A 42 1.12 4.49 -7.74
N ASN A 43 0.28 5.53 -7.73
CA ASN A 43 -0.88 5.69 -8.61
C ASN A 43 -1.72 4.39 -8.68
N SER A 44 -2.09 3.90 -7.50
CA SER A 44 -2.85 2.66 -7.32
C SER A 44 -4.21 2.97 -6.68
N LYS A 45 -4.97 1.96 -6.26
CA LYS A 45 -6.24 2.11 -5.54
C LYS A 45 -6.26 1.25 -4.30
N LEU A 46 -6.71 1.82 -3.19
CA LEU A 46 -7.14 1.05 -2.02
C LEU A 46 -8.48 0.38 -2.34
N ILE A 47 -8.53 -0.95 -2.24
CA ILE A 47 -9.75 -1.73 -2.45
C ILE A 47 -10.47 -1.98 -1.14
N ASP A 48 -9.72 -2.30 -0.08
CA ASP A 48 -10.29 -2.64 1.22
C ASP A 48 -9.28 -2.41 2.35
N LEU A 49 -9.77 -2.18 3.57
CA LEU A 49 -8.99 -2.06 4.79
C LEU A 49 -9.65 -2.91 5.88
N ARG A 50 -9.03 -4.06 6.19
CA ARG A 50 -9.51 -4.98 7.23
C ARG A 50 -8.60 -4.96 8.44
N GLY A 51 -9.02 -4.26 9.49
CA GLY A 51 -8.26 -4.10 10.72
C GLY A 51 -6.93 -3.39 10.48
N ASN A 52 -5.83 -4.16 10.48
CA ASN A 52 -4.47 -3.69 10.21
C ASN A 52 -3.93 -4.13 8.84
N VAL A 53 -4.78 -4.62 7.93
CA VAL A 53 -4.36 -5.03 6.58
C VAL A 53 -5.05 -4.20 5.52
N ALA A 54 -4.28 -3.51 4.67
CA ALA A 54 -4.78 -2.81 3.49
C ALA A 54 -4.62 -3.67 2.24
N ILE A 55 -5.63 -3.69 1.38
CA ILE A 55 -5.62 -4.35 0.08
C ILE A 55 -5.50 -3.26 -0.98
N ILE A 56 -4.38 -3.25 -1.70
CA ILE A 56 -4.09 -2.25 -2.73
C ILE A 56 -4.02 -2.95 -4.09
N PHE A 57 -4.65 -2.34 -5.09
CA PHE A 57 -4.69 -2.82 -6.46
C PHE A 57 -4.19 -1.76 -7.43
N LYS A 58 -3.42 -2.19 -8.42
CA LYS A 58 -3.06 -1.39 -9.59
C LYS A 58 -3.17 -2.28 -10.83
N LYS A 59 -4.02 -1.86 -11.77
CA LYS A 59 -4.12 -2.51 -13.07
C LYS A 59 -2.76 -2.47 -13.77
N ARG A 60 -2.32 -3.60 -14.31
CA ARG A 60 -1.09 -3.64 -15.12
C ARG A 60 -1.26 -2.71 -16.33
N SER A 61 -0.35 -1.75 -16.43
CA SER A 61 -0.21 -0.78 -17.52
C SER A 61 1.16 -0.92 -18.15
#